data_AF-A0A1M6DUX0-F1
#
_entry.id   AF-A0A1M6DUX0-F1
#
_cell.length_a   1.000
_cell.length_b   1.000
_cell.length_c   1.000
_cell.angle_alpha   90.00
_cell.angle_beta   90.00
_cell.angle_gamma   90.00
#
_symmetry.space_group_name_H-M   'P 1'
#
loop_
_entity.id
_entity.type
_entity.pdbx_description
1 polymer ?
#
loop_
_entity_poly.entity_id
_entity_poly.type
_entity_poly.pdbx_seq_one_letter_code
_entity_poly.pdbx_strand_id
1 'polypeptide(L)'
;MEVVFLRSFLQDIKKINDKKLKGKLQELITNIENSDSLESIENIRKMKGHTSAYRWRFGNYRVGFYKSENKIELARLAKRNDIYKLFP
;
A
#
# COMPACT_ATOMS: atom_id res chain seq x y z
N MET A 1 -7.39 6.45 10.49
CA MET A 1 -7.94 6.55 9.10
C MET A 1 -8.78 5.33 8.75
N GLU A 2 -9.77 5.45 7.87
CA GLU A 2 -10.49 4.31 7.30
C GLU A 2 -9.63 3.63 6.23
N VAL A 3 -9.44 2.31 6.30
CA VAL A 3 -8.71 1.53 5.29
C VAL A 3 -9.69 0.65 4.51
N VAL A 4 -9.71 0.85 3.19
CA VAL A 4 -10.53 0.08 2.25
C VAL A 4 -9.64 -0.75 1.33
N PHE A 5 -10.01 -2.00 1.12
CA PHE A 5 -9.28 -2.93 0.27
C PHE A 5 -9.97 -3.07 -1.08
N LEU A 6 -9.30 -2.65 -2.15
CA LEU A 6 -9.83 -2.88 -3.49
C LEU A 6 -9.71 -4.36 -3.86
N ARG A 7 -10.64 -4.83 -4.70
CA ARG A 7 -10.69 -6.23 -5.13
C ARG A 7 -9.36 -6.70 -5.75
N SER A 8 -8.68 -5.84 -6.50
CA SER A 8 -7.37 -6.17 -7.09
C SER A 8 -6.31 -6.45 -6.03
N PHE A 9 -6.26 -5.63 -4.97
CA PHE A 9 -5.31 -5.81 -3.86
C PHE A 9 -5.55 -7.14 -3.13
N LEU A 10 -6.83 -7.49 -2.88
CA LEU A 10 -7.19 -8.77 -2.27
C LEU A 10 -6.73 -9.96 -3.14
N GLN A 11 -6.86 -9.86 -4.45
CA GLN A 11 -6.40 -10.90 -5.38
C GLN A 11 -4.87 -10.97 -5.46
N ASP A 12 -4.18 -9.85 -5.32
CA ASP A 12 -2.72 -9.80 -5.27
C ASP A 12 -2.19 -10.50 -4.00
N ILE A 13 -2.77 -10.21 -2.83
CA ILE A 13 -2.39 -10.84 -1.55
C ILE A 13 -2.48 -12.37 -1.63
N LYS A 14 -3.55 -12.91 -2.24
CA LYS A 14 -3.74 -14.36 -2.36
C LYS A 14 -2.60 -15.06 -3.11
N LYS A 15 -1.90 -14.34 -3.99
CA LYS A 15 -0.75 -14.87 -4.77
C LYS A 15 0.56 -14.81 -3.99
N ILE A 16 0.59 -14.14 -2.83
CA ILE A 16 1.79 -13.99 -2.01
C ILE A 16 1.90 -15.16 -1.02
N ASN A 17 3.01 -15.89 -1.09
CA ASN A 17 3.35 -16.95 -0.13
C ASN A 17 4.37 -16.50 0.93
N ASP A 18 4.95 -15.30 0.77
CA ASP A 18 5.93 -14.75 1.71
C ASP A 18 5.28 -14.36 3.03
N LYS A 19 5.53 -15.15 4.07
CA LYS A 19 4.99 -14.94 5.43
C LYS A 19 5.51 -13.63 6.06
N LYS A 20 6.77 -13.26 5.79
CA LYS A 20 7.38 -12.05 6.34
C LYS A 20 6.71 -10.81 5.75
N LEU A 21 6.46 -10.82 4.45
CA LEU A 21 5.71 -9.75 3.78
C LEU A 21 4.29 -9.63 4.34
N LYS A 22 3.58 -10.74 4.57
CA LYS A 22 2.23 -10.71 5.16
C LYS A 22 2.22 -10.08 6.55
N GLY A 23 3.18 -10.46 7.41
CA GLY A 23 3.32 -9.84 8.73
C GLY A 23 3.58 -8.34 8.65
N LYS A 24 4.49 -7.90 7.77
CA LYS A 24 4.74 -6.47 7.56
C LYS A 24 3.59 -5.71 6.94
N LEU A 25 2.77 -6.37 6.11
CA LEU A 25 1.57 -5.77 5.55
C LEU A 25 0.51 -5.55 6.64
N GLN A 26 0.36 -6.49 7.57
CA GLN A 26 -0.52 -6.32 8.72
C GLN A 26 -0.06 -5.16 9.61
N GLU A 27 1.23 -5.10 9.95
CA GLU A 27 1.80 -3.96 10.69
C GLU A 27 1.53 -2.62 9.98
N LEU A 28 1.74 -2.56 8.65
CA LEU A 28 1.46 -1.37 7.86
C LEU A 28 -0.01 -0.95 7.97
N ILE A 29 -0.95 -1.88 7.79
CA ILE A 29 -2.38 -1.61 7.85
C ILE A 29 -2.77 -1.06 9.22
N THR A 30 -2.33 -1.73 10.29
CA THR A 30 -2.59 -1.29 11.67
C THR A 30 -2.00 0.08 11.95
N ASN A 31 -0.79 0.38 11.44
CA ASN A 31 -0.19 1.70 11.60
C ASN A 31 -0.96 2.78 10.84
N ILE A 32 -1.49 2.48 9.65
CA ILE A 32 -2.32 3.42 8.89
C ILE A 32 -3.65 3.68 9.60
N GLU A 33 -4.29 2.64 10.12
CA GLU A 33 -5.57 2.76 10.83
C GLU A 33 -5.44 3.65 12.07
N ASN A 34 -4.33 3.50 12.82
CA ASN A 34 -4.06 4.24 14.06
C ASN A 34 -3.35 5.58 13.88
N SER A 35 -2.99 5.98 12.65
CA SER A 35 -2.29 7.24 12.42
C SER A 35 -3.22 8.30 11.83
N ASP A 36 -2.98 9.55 12.21
CA ASP A 36 -3.62 10.73 11.63
C ASP A 36 -2.88 11.25 10.39
N SER A 37 -1.65 10.79 10.15
CA SER A 37 -0.83 11.19 9.01
C SER A 37 0.01 10.03 8.47
N LEU A 38 0.27 10.04 7.16
CA LEU A 38 1.17 9.07 6.53
C LEU A 38 2.65 9.45 6.68
N GLU A 39 2.95 10.67 7.11
CA GLU A 39 4.32 11.19 7.20
C GLU A 39 5.12 10.49 8.31
N SER A 40 4.45 10.00 9.34
CA SER A 40 5.05 9.23 10.44
C SER A 40 5.34 7.78 10.06
N ILE A 41 4.82 7.29 8.93
CA ILE A 41 4.93 5.88 8.55
C ILE A 41 6.10 5.70 7.57
N GLU A 42 7.12 4.99 8.04
CA GLU A 42 8.31 4.74 7.23
C GLU A 42 8.01 4.02 5.91
N ASN A 43 8.86 4.28 4.92
CA ASN A 43 8.81 3.69 3.58
C ASN A 43 7.55 4.01 2.76
N ILE A 44 6.66 4.89 3.25
CA ILE A 44 5.62 5.52 2.44
C ILE A 44 6.20 6.72 1.69
N ARG A 45 5.87 6.84 0.40
CA ARG A 45 6.19 8.02 -0.41
C ARG A 45 5.06 8.35 -1.37
N LYS A 46 4.75 9.65 -1.50
CA LYS A 46 3.86 10.17 -2.54
C LYS A 46 4.46 9.92 -3.92
N MET A 47 3.63 9.50 -4.86
CA MET A 47 4.02 9.27 -6.25
C MET A 47 4.15 10.61 -6.99
N LYS A 48 5.19 10.78 -7.81
CA LYS A 48 5.37 12.00 -8.61
C LYS A 48 4.30 12.08 -9.70
N GLY A 49 3.72 13.27 -9.90
CA GLY A 49 2.72 13.51 -10.95
C GLY A 49 1.29 13.12 -10.58
N HIS A 50 1.05 12.60 -9.37
CA HIS A 50 -0.29 12.22 -8.91
C HIS A 50 -0.65 12.95 -7.61
N THR A 51 -1.91 13.37 -7.50
CA THR A 51 -2.41 14.17 -6.37
C THR A 51 -2.65 13.32 -5.12
N SER A 52 -3.12 12.09 -5.29
CA SER A 52 -3.58 11.21 -4.21
C SER A 52 -2.86 9.87 -4.14
N ALA A 53 -1.88 9.58 -5.01
CA ALA A 53 -1.28 8.26 -5.12
C ALA A 53 -0.06 8.05 -4.18
N TYR A 54 -0.24 7.04 -3.33
CA TYR A 54 0.57 6.41 -2.28
C TYR A 54 1.41 5.22 -2.76
N ARG A 55 2.68 5.11 -2.37
CA ARG A 55 3.40 3.84 -2.38
C ARG A 55 4.08 3.57 -1.05
N TRP A 56 3.92 2.35 -0.54
CA TRP A 56 4.79 1.78 0.47
C TRP A 56 5.78 0.78 -0.13
N ARG A 57 7.03 0.75 0.35
CA ARG A 57 8.10 -0.14 -0.13
C ARG A 57 8.48 -1.17 0.93
N PHE A 58 8.54 -2.45 0.52
CA PHE A 58 9.17 -3.50 1.31
C PHE A 58 9.96 -4.47 0.43
N GLY A 59 11.29 -4.42 0.55
CA GLY A 59 12.19 -5.20 -0.31
C GLY A 59 11.86 -5.03 -1.80
N ASN A 60 11.52 -6.14 -2.45
CA ASN A 60 11.15 -6.17 -3.87
C ASN A 60 9.68 -5.86 -4.14
N TYR A 61 8.85 -5.78 -3.11
CA TYR A 61 7.42 -5.53 -3.21
C TYR A 61 7.07 -4.08 -2.92
N ARG A 62 5.95 -3.65 -3.49
CA ARG A 62 5.36 -2.34 -3.30
C ARG A 62 3.86 -2.49 -3.12
N VAL A 63 3.33 -1.69 -2.22
CA VAL A 63 1.89 -1.52 -2.04
C VAL A 63 1.53 -0.17 -2.63
N GLY A 64 0.64 -0.17 -3.60
CA GLY A 64 0.04 1.00 -4.18
C GLY A 64 -1.30 1.30 -3.55
N PHE A 65 -1.53 2.55 -3.15
CA PHE A 65 -2.79 2.96 -2.54
C PHE A 65 -3.13 4.42 -2.81
N TYR A 66 -4.40 4.78 -2.72
CA TYR A 66 -4.83 6.18 -2.78
C TYR A 66 -5.11 6.71 -1.39
N LYS A 67 -4.80 7.98 -1.15
CA LYS A 67 -5.23 8.73 0.04
C LYS A 67 -6.22 9.80 -0.37
N SER A 68 -7.40 9.78 0.23
CA SER A 68 -8.28 10.94 0.38
C SER A 68 -8.35 11.32 1.86
N GLU A 69 -9.03 12.42 2.20
CA GLU A 69 -9.03 13.07 3.53
C GLU A 69 -8.76 12.12 4.70
N ASN A 70 -9.72 11.22 4.99
CA ASN A 70 -9.62 10.23 6.07
C ASN A 70 -9.65 8.78 5.59
N LYS A 71 -9.46 8.53 4.29
CA LYS A 71 -9.61 7.21 3.69
C LYS A 71 -8.37 6.81 2.90
N ILE A 72 -7.97 5.56 3.09
CA ILE A 72 -6.87 4.90 2.37
C ILE A 72 -7.43 3.73 1.57
N GLU A 73 -7.24 3.75 0.26
CA GLU A 73 -7.69 2.68 -0.63
C GLU A 73 -6.49 1.86 -1.10
N LEU A 74 -6.29 0.68 -0.50
CA LEU A 74 -5.23 -0.25 -0.88
C LEU A 74 -5.59 -0.87 -2.24
N ALA A 75 -4.82 -0.52 -3.27
CA ALA A 75 -5.18 -0.76 -4.66
C ALA A 75 -4.45 -1.96 -5.28
N ARG A 76 -3.13 -2.06 -5.07
CA ARG A 76 -2.28 -3.11 -5.68
C ARG A 76 -1.15 -3.54 -4.74
N LEU A 77 -0.77 -4.81 -4.80
CA LEU A 77 0.44 -5.35 -4.18
C LEU A 77 1.24 -6.08 -5.26
N ALA A 78 2.40 -5.55 -5.63
CA ALA A 78 3.16 -6.09 -6.75
C ALA A 78 4.68 -5.95 -6.55
N LYS A 79 5.45 -6.73 -7.32
CA LYS A 79 6.90 -6.57 -7.38
C LYS A 79 7.27 -5.25 -8.08
N ARG A 80 8.52 -4.80 -7.90
CA ARG A 80 9.07 -3.58 -8.54
C ARG A 80 8.72 -3.44 -10.01
N ASN A 81 8.92 -4.52 -10.76
CA ASN A 81 8.87 -4.50 -12.22
C ASN A 81 7.43 -4.49 -12.73
N ASP A 82 6.49 -4.92 -11.90
CA ASP A 82 5.09 -5.07 -12.27
C ASP A 82 4.26 -3.89 -11.81
N ILE A 83 4.62 -3.27 -10.67
CA ILE A 83 3.75 -2.25 -10.08
C ILE A 83 3.52 -1.09 -11.05
N TYR A 84 4.53 -0.60 -11.77
CA TYR A 84 4.35 0.57 -12.64
C TYR A 84 3.51 0.30 -13.90
N LYS A 85 3.19 -0.98 -14.19
CA LYS A 85 2.19 -1.36 -15.20
C LYS A 85 0.77 -1.40 -14.64
N LEU A 86 0.65 -1.39 -13.31
CA LEU A 86 -0.58 -1.64 -12.55
C LEU A 86 -0.98 -0.45 -11.67
N PHE A 87 -0.02 0.39 -11.27
CA PHE A 87 -0.09 1.42 -10.24
C PHE A 87 1.22 2.25 -10.11
N PRO A 88 1.17 3.57 -9.89
CA PRO A 88 0.01 4.45 -9.94
C PRO A 88 -0.28 4.94 -11.35
#